data_AF-A0A4Y5ST19-F1
#
_entry.id   AF-A0A4Y5ST19-F1
#
_cell.length_a   1.000
_cell.length_b   1.000
_cell.length_c   1.000
_cell.angle_alpha   90.00
_cell.angle_beta   90.00
_cell.angle_gamma   90.00
#
_symmetry.space_group_name_H-M   'P 1'
#
loop_
_entity.id
_entity.type
_entity.pdbx_description
1 polymer ?
#
loop_
_entity_poly.entity_id
_entity_poly.type
_entity_poly.pdbx_seq_one_letter_code
_entity_poly.pdbx_strand_id
1 'polypeptide(L)'
;MQFAYHPHVGRDLQAIAEHVATVSGSKAAAERRLDEIDNLVAEIGRSPNSGARIGNGWLVRHGGAGQKITIVFGLDDSRDCVQIGIIAFGRQNWEPKASQRAGHWCK
;
A
#
# COMPACT_ATOMS: atom_id res chain seq x y z
N MET A 1 17.32 -0.63 1.96
CA MET A 1 15.88 -0.65 2.21
C MET A 1 15.27 -1.98 1.84
N GLN A 2 14.86 -2.76 2.84
CA GLN A 2 14.10 -3.99 2.66
C GLN A 2 12.59 -3.72 2.71
N PHE A 3 11.79 -4.61 2.13
CA PHE A 3 10.33 -4.55 2.21
C PHE A 3 9.78 -5.81 2.85
N ALA A 4 8.93 -5.65 3.86
CA ALA A 4 8.11 -6.71 4.42
C ALA A 4 6.64 -6.42 4.09
N TYR A 5 5.94 -7.42 3.57
CA TYR A 5 4.52 -7.29 3.23
C TYR A 5 3.68 -8.08 4.21
N HIS A 6 2.60 -7.47 4.70
CA HIS A 6 1.61 -8.21 5.47
C HIS A 6 1.01 -9.35 4.62
N PRO A 7 0.73 -10.55 5.19
CA PRO A 7 0.18 -11.69 4.44
C PRO A 7 -1.12 -11.40 3.67
N HIS A 8 -1.87 -10.36 4.04
CA HIS A 8 -3.09 -9.95 3.33
C HIS A 8 -2.87 -8.94 2.20
N VAL A 9 -1.66 -8.41 1.99
CA VAL A 9 -1.41 -7.48 0.88
C VAL A 9 -1.71 -8.12 -0.48
N GLY A 10 -1.41 -9.40 -0.66
CA GLY A 10 -1.78 -10.11 -1.89
C GLY A 10 -3.29 -10.09 -2.17
N ARG A 11 -4.12 -10.18 -1.12
CA ARG A 11 -5.59 -10.08 -1.24
C ARG A 11 -6.03 -8.66 -1.58
N ASP A 12 -5.34 -7.66 -1.04
CA ASP A 12 -5.61 -6.26 -1.39
C ASP A 12 -5.33 -6.03 -2.89
N LEU A 13 -4.16 -6.47 -3.39
CA LEU A 13 -3.79 -6.34 -4.82
C LEU A 13 -4.77 -7.06 -5.74
N GLN A 14 -5.17 -8.28 -5.38
CA GLN A 14 -6.16 -9.05 -6.13
C GLN A 14 -7.51 -8.31 -6.20
N ALA A 15 -8.02 -7.84 -5.05
CA ALA A 15 -9.29 -7.12 -5.00
C ALA A 15 -9.26 -5.82 -5.83
N ILE A 16 -8.13 -5.11 -5.86
CA ILE A 16 -7.95 -3.92 -6.69
C ILE A 16 -7.98 -4.29 -8.17
N ALA A 17 -7.22 -5.30 -8.58
CA ALA A 17 -7.16 -5.74 -9.97
C ALA A 17 -8.54 -6.20 -10.48
N GLU A 18 -9.24 -7.02 -9.70
CA GLU A 18 -10.59 -7.50 -10.01
C GLU A 18 -11.58 -6.34 -10.11
N HIS A 19 -11.56 -5.40 -9.16
CA HIS A 19 -12.45 -4.24 -9.18
C HIS A 19 -12.20 -3.36 -10.41
N VAL A 20 -10.95 -3.04 -10.72
CA VAL A 20 -10.60 -2.20 -11.87
C VAL A 20 -10.97 -2.88 -13.17
N ALA A 21 -10.65 -4.17 -13.33
CA ALA A 21 -11.00 -4.92 -14.53
C ALA A 21 -12.52 -4.97 -14.73
N THR A 22 -13.28 -5.18 -13.66
CA THR A 22 -14.75 -5.22 -13.69
C THR A 22 -15.35 -3.87 -14.07
N VAL A 23 -14.92 -2.77 -13.43
CA VAL A 23 -15.50 -1.44 -13.65
C VAL A 23 -15.10 -0.86 -15.02
N SER A 24 -13.88 -1.12 -15.47
CA SER A 24 -13.39 -0.59 -16.75
C SER A 24 -13.65 -1.51 -17.95
N GLY A 25 -14.00 -2.78 -17.70
CA GLY A 25 -14.04 -3.82 -18.73
C GLY A 25 -12.66 -4.14 -19.33
N SER A 26 -11.56 -3.73 -18.69
CA SER A 26 -10.20 -3.83 -19.27
C SER A 26 -9.19 -4.41 -18.28
N LYS A 27 -8.68 -5.61 -18.59
CA LYS A 27 -7.56 -6.21 -17.85
C LYS A 27 -6.30 -5.33 -17.92
N ALA A 28 -6.03 -4.72 -19.07
CA ALA A 28 -4.90 -3.80 -19.22
C ALA A 28 -5.02 -2.57 -18.31
N ALA A 29 -6.23 -2.11 -18.00
CA ALA A 29 -6.41 -1.02 -17.02
C ALA A 29 -6.07 -1.46 -15.59
N ALA A 30 -6.39 -2.72 -15.23
CA ALA A 30 -6.02 -3.31 -13.95
C ALA A 30 -4.49 -3.48 -13.83
N GLU A 31 -3.83 -4.01 -14.86
CA GLU A 31 -2.36 -4.15 -14.91
C GLU A 31 -1.67 -2.79 -14.70
N ARG A 32 -2.11 -1.75 -15.42
CA ARG A 32 -1.57 -0.39 -15.22
C ARG A 32 -1.79 0.15 -13.80
N ARG A 33 -2.82 -0.29 -13.08
CA ARG A 33 -3.00 0.11 -11.67
C ARG A 33 -2.02 -0.62 -10.76
N LEU A 34 -1.71 -1.88 -11.04
CA LEU A 34 -0.68 -2.62 -10.30
C LEU A 34 0.70 -1.98 -10.54
N ASP A 35 1.01 -1.58 -11.77
CA ASP A 35 2.26 -0.86 -12.07
C ASP A 35 2.39 0.46 -11.28
N GLU A 36 1.29 1.19 -11.12
CA GLU A 36 1.27 2.42 -10.30
C GLU A 36 1.49 2.14 -8.81
N ILE A 37 1.00 1.01 -8.31
CA ILE A 37 1.25 0.57 -6.93
C ILE A 37 2.74 0.25 -6.75
N ASP A 38 3.34 -0.50 -7.68
CA ASP A 38 4.77 -0.85 -7.63
C ASP A 38 5.66 0.39 -7.66
N ASN A 39 5.33 1.36 -8.52
CA ASN A 39 6.02 2.64 -8.57
C ASN A 39 5.91 3.41 -7.24
N LEU A 40 4.72 3.43 -6.63
CA LEU A 40 4.52 4.11 -5.36
C LEU A 40 5.27 3.42 -4.21
N VAL A 41 5.35 2.08 -4.20
CA VAL A 41 6.18 1.32 -3.25
C VAL A 41 7.66 1.65 -3.44
N ALA A 42 8.15 1.70 -4.68
CA ALA A 42 9.54 2.08 -4.98
C ALA A 42 9.85 3.51 -4.52
N GLU A 43 8.91 4.44 -4.70
CA GLU A 43 9.03 5.81 -4.17
C GLU A 43 9.06 5.88 -2.64
N ILE A 44 8.27 5.04 -1.95
CA ILE A 44 8.35 4.92 -0.49
C ILE A 44 9.74 4.44 -0.08
N GLY A 45 10.31 3.45 -0.77
CA GLY A 45 11.67 2.98 -0.49
C GLY A 45 12.75 4.06 -0.65
N ARG A 46 12.58 4.97 -1.61
CA ARG A 46 13.51 6.10 -1.83
C ARG A 46 13.37 7.22 -0.82
N SER A 47 12.19 7.37 -0.20
CA SER A 47 11.90 8.46 0.74
C SER A 47 10.90 7.99 1.82
N PRO A 48 11.31 7.05 2.69
CA PRO A 48 10.40 6.36 3.61
C PRO A 48 9.72 7.31 4.60
N ASN A 49 10.43 8.37 5.02
CA ASN A 49 9.93 9.35 5.96
C ASN A 49 8.96 10.39 5.37
N SER A 50 8.64 10.31 4.06
CA SER A 50 7.81 11.30 3.38
C SER A 50 6.30 11.04 3.49
N GLY A 51 5.88 10.01 4.21
CA GLY A 51 4.46 9.68 4.43
C GLY A 51 3.81 10.55 5.51
N ALA A 52 2.49 10.71 5.42
CA ALA A 52 1.71 11.33 6.49
C ALA A 52 1.59 10.35 7.66
N ARG A 53 2.04 10.75 8.85
CA ARG A 53 1.92 9.91 10.06
C ARG A 53 0.45 9.78 10.45
N ILE A 54 0.03 8.54 10.66
CA ILE A 54 -1.23 8.21 11.32
C ILE A 54 -0.89 7.51 12.65
N GLY A 55 -1.86 7.40 13.56
CA GLY A 55 -1.63 6.81 14.88
C GLY A 55 -0.99 5.42 14.83
N ASN A 56 -0.40 5.00 15.95
CA ASN A 56 0.22 3.67 16.13
C ASN A 56 1.45 3.40 15.23
N GLY A 57 2.24 4.43 14.90
CA GLY A 57 3.51 4.26 14.17
C GLY A 57 3.36 4.03 12.66
N TRP A 58 2.15 4.17 12.14
CA TRP A 58 1.88 4.02 10.71
C TRP A 58 2.10 5.33 9.95
N LEU A 59 2.45 5.20 8.68
CA LEU A 59 2.48 6.27 7.70
C LEU A 59 1.55 5.93 6.53
N VAL A 60 1.06 6.97 5.87
CA VAL A 60 0.20 6.86 4.70
C VAL A 60 0.82 7.64 3.56
N ARG A 61 0.77 7.06 2.37
CA ARG A 61 1.08 7.76 1.12
C ARG A 61 -0.01 7.52 0.09
N HIS A 62 -0.42 8.61 -0.55
CA HIS A 62 -1.34 8.58 -1.67
C HIS A 62 -0.57 8.71 -2.98
N GLY A 63 -1.10 8.10 -4.03
CA GLY A 63 -0.53 8.19 -5.37
C GLY A 63 -1.41 7.58 -6.44
N GLY A 64 -0.78 7.28 -7.58
CA GLY A 64 -1.47 6.83 -8.78
C GLY A 64 -2.33 7.92 -9.43
N ALA A 65 -2.93 7.58 -10.57
CA ALA A 65 -3.77 8.53 -11.29
C ALA A 65 -4.98 8.95 -10.44
N GLY A 66 -5.14 10.26 -10.26
CA GLY A 66 -6.23 10.83 -9.47
C GLY A 66 -6.13 10.56 -7.95
N GLN A 67 -4.93 10.25 -7.43
CA GLN A 67 -4.70 10.00 -5.99
C GLN A 67 -5.56 8.86 -5.43
N LYS A 68 -5.85 7.86 -6.26
CA LYS A 68 -6.76 6.76 -5.90
C LYS A 68 -6.05 5.62 -5.19
N ILE A 69 -4.73 5.53 -5.24
CA ILE A 69 -3.97 4.50 -4.52
C ILE A 69 -3.59 5.06 -3.15
N THR A 70 -3.80 4.27 -2.10
CA THR A 70 -3.35 4.57 -0.75
C THR A 70 -2.52 3.40 -0.24
N ILE A 71 -1.30 3.67 0.23
CA ILE A 71 -0.44 2.67 0.87
C ILE A 71 -0.24 3.07 2.32
N VAL A 72 -0.56 2.15 3.23
CA VAL A 72 -0.30 2.28 4.66
C VAL A 72 0.90 1.43 5.02
N PHE A 73 1.92 2.05 5.59
CA PHE A 73 3.20 1.40 5.85
C PHE A 73 3.85 1.87 7.15
N GLY A 74 4.60 0.99 7.80
CA GLY A 74 5.40 1.28 8.99
C GLY A 74 6.88 1.31 8.62
N LEU A 75 7.67 2.00 9.44
CA LEU A 75 9.13 1.98 9.33
C LEU A 75 9.71 1.26 10.53
N ASP A 76 10.64 0.36 10.26
CA ASP A 76 11.51 -0.23 11.27
C ASP A 76 12.93 0.33 11.07
N ASP A 77 13.19 1.46 11.73
CA ASP A 77 14.47 2.17 11.63
C ASP A 77 15.65 1.30 12.09
N SER A 78 15.41 0.34 12.99
CA SER A 78 16.45 -0.56 13.49
C SER A 78 16.90 -1.61 12.45
N ARG A 79 16.06 -1.86 11.44
CA ARG A 79 16.27 -2.91 10.43
C ARG A 79 16.34 -2.39 8.99
N ASP A 80 16.34 -1.07 8.77
CA ASP A 80 16.27 -0.43 7.43
C ASP A 80 15.16 -1.05 6.55
N CYS A 81 13.97 -1.19 7.14
CA CYS A 81 12.88 -1.98 6.58
C CYS A 81 11.55 -1.23 6.58
N VAL A 82 10.86 -1.26 5.42
CA VAL A 82 9.51 -0.74 5.24
C VAL A 82 8.51 -1.89 5.34
N GLN A 83 7.52 -1.74 6.22
CA GLN A 83 6.46 -2.72 6.42
C GLN A 83 5.18 -2.26 5.72
N ILE A 84 4.85 -2.87 4.58
CA ILE A 84 3.62 -2.57 3.86
C ILE A 84 2.45 -3.34 4.50
N GLY A 85 1.54 -2.61 5.14
CA GLY A 85 0.40 -3.19 5.85
C GLY A 85 -0.86 -3.27 4.99
N ILE A 86 -1.16 -2.21 4.24
CA ILE A 86 -2.38 -2.08 3.43
C ILE A 86 -2.06 -1.40 2.12
N ILE A 87 -2.68 -1.91 1.05
CA ILE A 87 -2.80 -1.21 -0.21
C ILE A 87 -4.30 -1.07 -0.51
N ALA A 88 -4.77 0.15 -0.71
CA ALA A 88 -6.17 0.45 -0.95
C ALA A 88 -6.35 1.24 -2.24
N PHE A 89 -7.52 1.07 -2.86
CA PHE A 89 -7.90 1.79 -4.08
C PHE A 89 -9.25 2.49 -3.90
N GLY A 90 -9.30 3.76 -4.28
CA GLY A 90 -10.45 4.64 -4.13
C GLY A 90 -10.67 5.12 -2.68
N ARG A 91 -11.88 5.58 -2.37
CA ARG A 91 -12.30 6.04 -1.03
C ARG A 91 -12.62 4.89 -0.06
N GLN A 92 -11.98 3.73 -0.21
CA GLN A 92 -12.22 2.61 0.70
C GLN A 92 -11.83 3.00 2.13
N ASN A 93 -12.69 2.71 3.10
CA ASN A 93 -12.41 2.98 4.51
C ASN A 93 -11.41 1.94 5.03
N TRP A 94 -10.12 2.26 4.88
CA TRP A 94 -9.01 1.36 5.21
C TRP A 94 -8.56 1.49 6.68
N GLU A 95 -8.95 2.56 7.38
CA GLU A 95 -8.54 2.83 8.77
C GLU A 95 -8.86 1.67 9.73
N PRO A 96 -10.05 1.03 9.70
CA PRO A 96 -10.34 -0.11 10.57
C PRO A 96 -9.44 -1.32 10.29
N LYS A 97 -9.03 -1.52 9.03
CA LYS A 97 -8.11 -2.60 8.64
C LYS A 97 -6.69 -2.31 9.13
N ALA A 98 -6.28 -1.04 9.20
CA ALA A 98 -4.92 -0.66 9.60
C ALA A 98 -4.66 -1.05 11.06
N SER A 99 -5.63 -0.78 11.94
CA SER A 99 -5.55 -1.15 13.35
C SER A 99 -5.45 -2.67 13.56
N GLN A 100 -6.14 -3.48 12.74
CA GLN A 100 -6.07 -4.95 12.83
C GLN A 100 -4.77 -5.55 12.30
N ARG A 101 -4.08 -4.81 11.44
CA ARG A 101 -2.81 -5.22 10.84
C ARG A 101 -1.63 -4.54 11.54
N ALA A 102 -1.80 -3.96 12.73
CA ALA A 102 -0.69 -3.46 13.53
C ALA A 102 0.25 -4.61 13.93
N GLY A 103 1.53 -4.53 13.59
CA GLY A 103 2.53 -5.53 13.96
C GLY A 103 3.89 -5.32 13.29
N HIS A 104 4.94 -5.93 13.84
CA HIS A 104 6.29 -5.95 13.24
C HIS A 104 6.50 -7.23 12.43
N TRP A 105 6.85 -7.11 11.15
CA TRP A 105 7.05 -8.26 10.25
C TRP A 105 8.41 -8.29 9.54
N CYS A 106 9.26 -7.29 9.79
CA CYS A 106 10.66 -7.38 9.38
C CYS A 106 11.33 -8.46 10.22
N LYS A 107 11.80 -9.52 9.56
CA LYS A 107 12.53 -10.62 10.20
C LYS A 107 14.00 -10.27 10.36
#